data_AF-A0A5B9W593-F1
#
_entry.id   AF-A0A5B9W593-F1
#
_cell.length_a   1.000
_cell.length_b   1.000
_cell.length_c   1.000
_cell.angle_alpha   90.00
_cell.angle_beta   90.00
_cell.angle_gamma   90.00
#
_symmetry.space_group_name_H-M   'P 1'
#
loop_
_entity.id
_entity.type
_entity.pdbx_description
1 polymer ?
#
loop_
_entity_poly.entity_id
_entity_poly.type
_entity_poly.pdbx_seq_one_letter_code
_entity_poly.pdbx_strand_id
1 'polypeptide(L)' 'MRLLLDTHTFLWFLLGDLRLSAAARVVIEDPSNDIEISPARTDRAGARCVRPIR' A
#
# COMPACT_ATOMS: atom_id res chain seq x y z
N MET A 1 8.77 -6.90 14.73
CA MET A 1 8.20 -5.53 14.96
C MET A 1 6.98 -5.35 14.06
N ARG A 2 6.12 -4.34 14.25
CA ARG A 2 4.98 -4.09 13.33
C ARG A 2 5.40 -3.10 12.24
N LEU A 3 5.25 -3.48 10.98
CA LEU A 3 5.51 -2.62 9.83
C LEU A 3 4.21 -2.31 9.09
N LEU A 4 4.01 -1.04 8.76
CA LEU A 4 2.92 -0.61 7.90
C LEU A 4 3.48 -0.35 6.50
N LEU A 5 3.10 -1.17 5.54
CA LEU A 5 3.45 -0.99 4.13
C LEU A 5 2.38 -0.16 3.42
N ASP A 6 2.83 0.81 2.63
CA ASP A 6 2.00 1.43 1.60
C ASP A 6 1.76 0.44 0.45
N THR A 7 0.65 0.59 -0.27
CA THR A 7 0.33 -0.26 -1.43
C THR A 7 1.43 -0.20 -2.50
N HIS A 8 2.06 0.96 -2.73
CA HIS A 8 3.17 1.05 -3.69
C HIS A 8 4.40 0.27 -3.24
N THR A 9 4.72 0.32 -1.94
CA THR A 9 5.84 -0.44 -1.38
C THR A 9 5.60 -1.95 -1.50
N PHE A 10 4.37 -2.39 -1.26
CA PHE A 10 3.98 -3.78 -1.45
C PHE A 10 4.09 -4.23 -2.93
N LEU A 11 3.66 -3.39 -3.87
CA LEU A 11 3.80 -3.69 -5.30
C LEU A 11 5.26 -3.77 -5.74
N TRP A 12 6.12 -2.85 -5.30
CA TRP A 12 7.56 -2.92 -5.61
C TRP A 12 8.21 -4.18 -5.05
N PHE A 13 7.80 -4.63 -3.87
CA PHE A 13 8.26 -5.89 -3.30
C PHE A 13 7.88 -7.08 -4.18
N LEU A 14 6.61 -7.17 -4.59
CA LEU A 14 6.12 -8.25 -5.48
C LEU A 14 6.81 -8.26 -6.85
N LEU A 15 7.10 -7.07 -7.38
CA LEU A 15 7.70 -6.90 -8.70
C LEU A 15 9.24 -6.98 -8.67
N GLY A 16 9.86 -7.03 -7.48
CA GLY A 16 11.32 -6.99 -7.34
C GLY A 16 11.94 -5.69 -7.86
N ASP A 17 11.21 -4.57 -7.75
CA ASP A 17 11.60 -3.29 -8.32
C ASP A 17 12.82 -2.69 -7.59
N LEU A 18 13.76 -2.10 -8.36
CA LEU A 18 14.98 -1.46 -7.84
C LEU A 18 14.70 -0.25 -6.94
N ARG A 19 13.48 0.30 -7.00
CA ARG A 19 13.04 1.39 -6.12
C ARG A 19 12.84 0.95 -4.67
N LEU A 20 12.71 -0.36 -4.41
CA LEU A 20 12.70 -0.90 -3.06
C LEU A 20 14.14 -1.13 -2.57
N SER A 21 14.53 -0.42 -1.51
CA SER A 21 15.85 -0.57 -0.91
C SER A 21 16.09 -1.99 -0.39
N ALA A 22 17.32 -2.49 -0.51
CA ALA A 22 17.71 -3.82 -0.03
C ALA A 22 17.43 -4.00 1.47
N ALA A 23 17.63 -2.96 2.28
CA ALA A 23 17.32 -3.00 3.71
C ALA A 23 15.81 -3.17 3.96
N ALA A 24 14.96 -2.46 3.20
CA ALA A 24 13.50 -2.59 3.31
C ALA A 24 13.05 -4.00 2.93
N ARG A 25 13.66 -4.59 1.89
CA ARG A 25 13.38 -5.95 1.46
C ARG A 25 13.73 -6.99 2.53
N VAL A 26 14.89 -6.87 3.18
CA VAL A 26 15.27 -7.76 4.30
C VAL A 26 14.28 -7.67 5.45
N VAL A 27 13.80 -6.48 5.79
CA VAL A 27 12.83 -6.31 6.89
C VAL A 27 11.45 -6.87 6.52
N ILE A 28 11.05 -6.79 5.25
CA ILE A 28 9.78 -7.35 4.74
C ILE A 28 9.85 -8.89 4.60
N GLU A 29 11.00 -9.46 4.25
CA GLU A 29 11.19 -10.92 4.12
C GLU A 29 11.32 -11.62 5.48
N ASP A 30 11.61 -10.88 6.56
CA ASP A 30 11.75 -11.42 7.91
C ASP A 30 10.37 -11.81 8.50
N PRO A 31 10.11 -13.11 8.73
CA PRO A 31 8.83 -13.60 9.25
C PRO A 31 8.59 -13.23 10.72
N SER A 32 9.59 -12.70 11.43
CA SER A 32 9.42 -12.15 12.78
C SER A 32 8.76 -10.77 12.78
N ASN A 33 8.55 -10.17 11.61
CA ASN A 33 7.86 -8.90 11.46
C ASN A 33 6.39 -9.11 11.10
N ASP A 34 5.54 -8.39 11.82
CA ASP A 34 4.11 -8.37 11.59
C ASP A 34 3.84 -7.27 10.54
N ILE A 35 3.43 -7.69 9.35
CA ILE A 35 3.29 -6.81 8.19
C ILE A 35 1.82 -6.47 7.99
N GLU A 36 1.51 -5.20 8.09
CA GLU A 36 0.19 -4.63 7.85
C GLU A 36 0.26 -3.83 6.54
N ILE A 37 -0.73 -3.99 5.67
CA ILE A 37 -0.81 -3.24 4.42
C ILE A 37 -1.95 -2.24 4.55
N SER A 38 -1.63 -0.95 4.42
CA SER A 38 -2.68 0.06 4.28
C SER A 38 -3.31 -0.09 2.89
N PRO A 39 -4.63 -0.29 2.77
CA PRO A 39 -5.30 -0.15 1.48
C PRO A 39 -5.14 1.31 1.08
N ALA A 40 -4.36 1.59 0.04
CA ALA A 40 -4.30 2.92 -0.54
C ALA A 40 -5.73 3.31 -0.90
N ARG A 41 -6.29 4.27 -0.15
CA ARG A 41 -7.54 4.91 -0.50
C ARG A 41 -7.29 5.54 -1.86
N THR A 42 -7.80 4.92 -2.91
CA THR A 42 -7.95 5.59 -4.20
C THR A 42 -8.92 6.75 -3.95
N ASP A 43 -8.36 7.93 -3.76
CA ASP A 43 -9.07 9.20 -3.69
C ASP A 43 -9.53 9.59 -5.09
N ARG A 44 -10.48 8.82 -5.65
CA ARG A 44 -11.10 9.21 -6.91
C ARG A 44 -12.53 8.69 -7.07
N ALA A 45 -13.43 9.35 -6.37
CA ALA A 45 -14.78 9.67 -6.83
C ALA A 45 -15.36 10.67 -5.81
N GLY A 46 -15.48 11.96 -6.11
CA GLY A 46 -16.42 12.36 -7.14
C GLY A 46 -17.85 11.95 -6.74
N ALA A 47 -18.25 12.17 -5.47
CA ALA A 47 -19.65 12.21 -5.09
C ALA A 47 -20.28 13.43 -5.78
N ARG A 48 -20.54 13.27 -7.09
CA ARG A 48 -21.44 14.09 -7.86
C ARG A 48 -22.78 13.90 -7.17
N CYS A 49 -23.19 14.86 -6.35
CA CYS A 49 -24.55 14.93 -5.84
C CYS A 49 -25.49 14.84 -7.05
N VAL A 50 -26.07 13.66 -7.24
CA VAL A 50 -27.22 13.48 -8.13
C VAL A 50 -28.29 14.38 -7.55
N ARG A 51 -28.65 15.44 -8.29
CA ARG A 51 -29.78 16.28 -7.89
C ARG A 51 -31.03 15.38 -7.90
N PRO A 52 -31.84 15.37 -6.83
CA PRO A 52 -33.14 14.75 -6.92
C PRO A 52 -33.96 15.52 -7.94
N ILE A 53 -34.52 14.80 -8.91
CA ILE A 53 -35.59 15.32 -9.76
C ILE A 53 -36.78 15.56 -8.83
N ARG A 54 -37.07 16.83 -8.55
CA ARG A 54 -38.41 17.28 -8.21
C ARG A 54 -38.60 18.70 -8.70
#